data_AF-A0A0J7YQC2-F1
#
_entry.id   AF-A0A0J7YQC2-F1
#
_cell.length_a   1.000
_cell.length_b   1.000
_cell.length_c   1.000
_cell.angle_alpha   90.00
_cell.angle_beta   90.00
_cell.angle_gamma   90.00
#
_symmetry.space_group_name_H-M   'P 1'
#
loop_
_entity.id
_entity.type
_entity.pdbx_description
1 polymer ?
#
loop_
_entity_poly.entity_id
_entity_poly.type
_entity_poly.pdbx_seq_one_letter_code
_entity_poly.pdbx_strand_id
1 'polypeptide(L)'
;LRYGSRSIQAQIISELKGNIARLCKHRVAFKIVDLAWRSACNSNQKNDLLFEFYGKEHSVFRDTSKPAPSLPELLQSLDEKKRDTLLGEVRMFLDKCIAKGTMQLSLFHTLLRHYLTNVTDRESLIESLKDHTLQICATLDGVIATCIMLDYSTPKLRKTIIKSWKGQVVIMAKDSD
;
A
#
# COMPACT_ATOMS: atom_id res chain seq x y z
N LEU A 1 9.83 -2.89 18.93
CA LEU A 1 9.49 -3.70 17.74
C LEU A 1 10.39 -4.91 17.57
N ARG A 2 11.71 -4.77 17.36
CA ARG A 2 12.61 -5.93 17.12
C ARG A 2 12.88 -6.81 18.34
N TYR A 3 13.07 -6.21 19.51
CA TYR A 3 13.50 -6.91 20.72
C TYR A 3 12.43 -6.92 21.83
N GLY A 4 11.27 -6.29 21.60
CA GLY A 4 10.19 -6.22 22.58
C GLY A 4 9.37 -7.50 22.58
N SER A 5 8.83 -7.88 23.75
CA SER A 5 7.89 -9.00 23.90
C SER A 5 6.62 -8.79 23.05
N ARG A 6 5.85 -9.86 22.83
CA ARG A 6 4.57 -9.78 22.10
C ARG A 6 3.58 -8.79 22.72
N SER A 7 3.56 -8.69 24.05
CA SER A 7 2.73 -7.72 24.78
C SER A 7 3.13 -6.27 24.44
N ILE A 8 4.42 -5.95 24.47
CA ILE A 8 4.93 -4.62 24.10
C ILE A 8 4.63 -4.31 22.62
N GLN A 9 4.81 -5.29 21.73
CA GLN A 9 4.50 -5.14 20.31
C GLN A 9 3.01 -4.84 20.09
N ALA A 10 2.11 -5.54 20.80
CA ALA A 10 0.67 -5.31 20.73
C ALA A 10 0.31 -3.90 21.24
N GLN A 11 0.93 -3.46 22.33
CA GLN A 11 0.74 -2.09 22.83
C GLN A 11 1.17 -1.04 21.80
N ILE A 12 2.34 -1.22 21.17
CA ILE A 12 2.80 -0.31 20.10
C ILE A 12 1.78 -0.26 18.95
N ILE A 13 1.25 -1.40 18.51
CA ILE A 13 0.24 -1.43 17.43
C ILE A 13 -1.03 -0.69 17.85
N SER A 14 -1.46 -0.83 19.10
CA SER A 14 -2.60 -0.09 19.65
C SER A 14 -2.39 1.42 19.58
N GLU A 15 -1.19 1.91 19.91
CA GLU A 15 -0.86 3.34 19.84
C GLU A 15 -0.73 3.88 18.40
N LEU A 16 -0.39 3.01 17.44
CA LEU A 16 -0.35 3.38 16.02
C LEU A 16 -1.74 3.53 15.41
N LYS A 17 -2.74 2.83 15.95
CA LYS A 17 -4.11 2.88 15.48
C LYS A 17 -4.68 4.30 15.63
N GLY A 18 -5.40 4.77 14.62
CA GLY A 18 -5.91 6.14 14.47
C GLY A 18 -4.87 7.16 14.00
N ASN A 19 -3.59 6.79 13.92
CA ASN A 19 -2.49 7.68 13.56
C ASN A 19 -1.74 7.24 12.30
N ILE A 20 -1.98 6.04 11.77
CA ILE A 20 -1.08 5.43 10.79
C ILE A 20 -1.03 6.21 9.48
N ALA A 21 -2.19 6.63 8.97
CA ALA A 21 -2.28 7.41 7.73
C ALA A 21 -1.57 8.77 7.84
N ARG A 22 -1.50 9.34 9.07
CA ARG A 22 -0.74 10.56 9.33
C ARG A 22 0.76 10.27 9.43
N LEU A 23 1.15 9.24 10.17
CA LEU A 23 2.55 8.88 10.38
C LEU A 23 3.24 8.45 9.09
N CYS A 24 2.56 7.70 8.21
CA CYS A 24 3.10 7.26 6.93
C CYS A 24 3.40 8.40 5.96
N LYS A 25 2.90 9.62 6.21
CA LYS A 25 3.28 10.81 5.43
C LYS A 25 4.71 11.26 5.74
N HIS A 26 5.33 10.82 6.84
CA HIS A 26 6.70 11.19 7.21
C HIS A 26 7.66 10.02 6.94
N ARG A 27 8.72 10.24 6.14
CA ARG A 27 9.62 9.18 5.65
C ARG A 27 10.20 8.30 6.76
N VAL A 28 10.63 8.89 7.88
CA VAL A 28 11.21 8.14 9.00
C VAL A 28 10.13 7.36 9.75
N ALA A 29 8.98 7.99 10.02
CA ALA A 29 7.89 7.35 10.74
C ALA A 29 7.29 6.21 9.93
N PHE A 30 7.17 6.38 8.60
CA PHE A 30 6.69 5.33 7.71
C PHE A 30 7.56 4.08 7.78
N LYS A 31 8.89 4.20 7.86
CA LYS A 31 9.77 3.03 8.05
C LYS A 31 9.49 2.28 9.37
N ILE A 32 9.18 2.99 10.44
CA ILE A 32 8.86 2.38 11.75
C ILE A 32 7.50 1.69 11.70
N VAL A 33 6.50 2.36 11.11
CA VAL A 33 5.17 1.79 10.88
C VAL A 33 5.26 0.54 10.01
N ASP A 34 6.01 0.60 8.92
CA ASP A 34 6.20 -0.53 8.00
C ASP A 34 6.91 -1.72 8.68
N LEU A 35 7.84 -1.45 9.60
CA LEU A 35 8.43 -2.49 10.43
C LEU A 35 7.39 -3.14 11.35
N ALA A 36 6.56 -2.34 12.04
CA ALA A 36 5.49 -2.86 12.89
C ALA A 36 4.46 -3.66 12.08
N TRP A 37 4.09 -3.15 10.92
CA TRP A 37 3.21 -3.79 9.94
C TRP A 37 3.70 -5.19 9.57
N ARG A 38 4.99 -5.34 9.24
CA ARG A 38 5.56 -6.62 8.81
C ARG A 38 5.79 -7.60 9.95
N SER A 39 6.37 -7.15 11.07
CA SER A 39 6.89 -8.07 12.09
C SER A 39 5.93 -8.33 13.25
N ALA A 40 4.96 -7.45 13.48
CA ALA A 40 4.14 -7.47 14.70
C ALA A 40 2.64 -7.60 14.44
N CYS A 41 2.14 -7.21 13.26
CA CYS A 41 0.70 -7.25 12.96
C CYS A 41 0.26 -8.59 12.38
N ASN A 42 -0.82 -9.15 12.91
CA ASN A 42 -1.57 -10.24 12.26
C ASN A 42 -2.49 -9.70 11.14
N SER A 43 -3.13 -10.59 10.38
CA SER A 43 -3.98 -10.22 9.24
C SER A 43 -5.14 -9.29 9.60
N ASN A 44 -5.79 -9.48 10.75
CA ASN A 44 -6.89 -8.62 11.19
C ASN A 44 -6.40 -7.23 11.56
N GLN A 45 -5.27 -7.13 12.28
CA GLN A 45 -4.63 -5.86 12.61
C GLN A 45 -4.17 -5.13 11.35
N LYS A 46 -3.67 -5.86 10.34
CA LYS A 46 -3.31 -5.28 9.05
C LYS A 46 -4.52 -4.67 8.34
N ASN A 47 -5.64 -5.39 8.28
CA ASN A 47 -6.86 -4.86 7.68
C ASN A 47 -7.37 -3.63 8.43
N ASP A 48 -7.35 -3.67 9.77
CA ASP A 48 -7.71 -2.53 10.62
C ASP A 48 -6.89 -1.28 10.31
N LEU A 49 -5.57 -1.44 10.19
CA LEU A 49 -4.65 -0.33 9.93
C LEU A 49 -4.75 0.18 8.49
N LEU A 50 -5.00 -0.70 7.50
CA LEU A 50 -5.25 -0.29 6.11
C LEU A 50 -6.51 0.56 5.99
N PHE A 51 -7.53 0.24 6.78
CA PHE A 51 -8.80 0.93 6.74
C PHE A 51 -8.68 2.43 7.03
N GLU A 52 -7.69 2.85 7.84
CA GLU A 52 -7.41 4.26 8.12
C GLU A 52 -6.99 5.08 6.88
N PHE A 53 -6.49 4.42 5.83
CA PHE A 53 -6.13 5.08 4.56
C PHE A 53 -7.32 5.32 3.65
N TYR A 54 -8.48 4.73 3.96
CA TYR A 54 -9.71 4.86 3.18
C TYR A 54 -10.66 5.93 3.74
N GLY A 55 -10.17 6.79 4.64
CA GLY A 55 -10.89 7.96 5.15
C GLY A 55 -11.13 7.91 6.65
N LYS A 56 -10.90 9.06 7.32
CA LYS A 56 -11.08 9.20 8.77
C LYS A 56 -12.53 9.00 9.22
N GLU A 57 -13.48 9.49 8.43
CA GLU A 57 -14.92 9.37 8.71
C GLU A 57 -15.33 7.91 8.88
N HIS A 58 -14.75 7.00 8.10
CA HIS A 58 -15.05 5.57 8.19
C HIS A 58 -14.36 4.92 9.40
N SER A 59 -13.15 5.36 9.74
CA SER A 59 -12.37 4.76 10.82
C SER A 59 -12.84 5.17 12.22
N VAL A 60 -13.36 6.38 12.42
CA VAL A 60 -13.69 6.92 13.75
C VAL A 60 -14.97 6.32 14.32
N PHE A 61 -15.96 6.03 13.48
CA PHE A 61 -17.27 5.49 13.90
C PHE A 61 -17.38 3.97 13.78
N ARG A 62 -16.27 3.27 13.50
CA ARG A 62 -16.29 1.83 13.29
C ARG A 62 -16.37 1.07 14.60
N ASP A 63 -17.29 0.11 14.65
CA ASP A 63 -17.30 -0.95 15.65
C ASP A 63 -16.06 -1.84 15.52
N THR A 64 -15.16 -1.75 16.49
CA THR A 64 -13.91 -2.51 16.53
C THR A 64 -14.10 -3.98 16.93
N SER A 65 -15.32 -4.37 17.35
CA SER A 65 -15.66 -5.78 17.58
C SER A 65 -15.82 -6.58 16.28
N LYS A 66 -15.99 -5.89 15.15
CA LYS A 66 -16.13 -6.50 13.81
C LYS A 66 -14.85 -6.30 12.98
N PRO A 67 -14.48 -7.24 12.10
CA PRO A 67 -13.39 -7.05 11.15
C PRO A 67 -13.63 -5.81 10.28
N ALA A 68 -12.56 -5.09 9.94
CA ALA A 68 -12.65 -4.03 8.93
C ALA A 68 -13.09 -4.63 7.59
N PRO A 69 -14.04 -4.00 6.86
CA PRO A 69 -14.38 -4.46 5.52
C PRO A 69 -13.18 -4.25 4.59
N SER A 70 -13.06 -5.13 3.62
CA SER A 70 -12.10 -4.97 2.52
C SER A 70 -12.42 -3.72 1.70
N LEU A 71 -11.43 -3.22 0.94
CA LEU A 71 -11.65 -2.05 0.08
C LEU A 71 -12.81 -2.26 -0.93
N PRO A 72 -12.95 -3.41 -1.61
CA PRO A 72 -14.10 -3.65 -2.49
C PRO A 72 -15.45 -3.61 -1.77
N GLU A 73 -15.56 -4.21 -0.59
CA GLU A 73 -16.80 -4.18 0.22
C GLU A 73 -17.14 -2.75 0.65
N LEU A 74 -16.12 -1.99 1.09
CA LEU A 74 -16.28 -0.58 1.43
C LEU A 74 -16.78 0.22 0.22
N LEU A 75 -16.14 0.08 -0.94
CA LEU A 75 -16.55 0.79 -2.15
C LEU A 75 -17.99 0.44 -2.55
N GLN A 76 -18.39 -0.83 -2.50
CA GLN A 76 -19.76 -1.25 -2.82
C GLN A 76 -20.81 -0.56 -1.92
N SER A 77 -20.49 -0.33 -0.64
CA SER A 77 -21.40 0.34 0.31
C SER A 77 -21.53 1.86 0.10
N LEU A 78 -20.65 2.46 -0.69
CA LEU A 78 -20.58 3.90 -0.90
C LEU A 78 -21.27 4.33 -2.19
N ASP A 79 -21.79 5.56 -2.21
CA ASP A 79 -22.19 6.24 -3.44
C ASP A 79 -20.98 6.65 -4.29
N GLU A 80 -21.19 6.96 -5.57
CA GLU A 80 -20.13 7.28 -6.53
C GLU A 80 -19.22 8.42 -6.04
N LYS A 81 -19.80 9.51 -5.52
CA LYS A 81 -19.06 10.66 -5.03
C LYS A 81 -18.13 10.30 -3.85
N LYS A 82 -18.59 9.47 -2.91
CA LYS A 82 -17.77 9.00 -1.79
C LYS A 82 -16.69 8.02 -2.25
N ARG A 83 -16.98 7.14 -3.23
CA ARG A 83 -15.98 6.25 -3.84
C ARG A 83 -14.83 7.06 -4.44
N ASP A 84 -15.16 8.07 -5.24
CA ASP A 84 -14.17 8.94 -5.89
C ASP A 84 -13.34 9.72 -4.87
N THR A 85 -13.99 10.23 -3.81
CA THR A 85 -13.30 10.94 -2.72
C THR A 85 -12.30 10.02 -2.04
N LEU A 86 -12.72 8.81 -1.65
CA LEU A 86 -11.88 7.82 -1.00
C LEU A 86 -10.69 7.42 -1.87
N LEU A 87 -10.94 7.06 -3.13
CA LEU A 87 -9.89 6.70 -4.07
C LEU A 87 -8.95 7.88 -4.33
N GLY A 88 -9.47 9.11 -4.37
CA GLY A 88 -8.69 10.34 -4.43
C GLY A 88 -7.73 10.51 -3.24
N GLU A 89 -8.20 10.26 -2.01
CA GLU A 89 -7.34 10.31 -0.81
C GLU A 89 -6.23 9.26 -0.85
N VAL A 90 -6.55 8.03 -1.27
CA VAL A 90 -5.55 6.97 -1.46
C VAL A 90 -4.54 7.37 -2.53
N ARG A 91 -5.00 7.93 -3.65
CA ARG A 91 -4.12 8.42 -4.72
C ARG A 91 -3.17 9.50 -4.22
N MET A 92 -3.68 10.50 -3.51
CA MET A 92 -2.87 11.56 -2.92
C MET A 92 -1.81 11.01 -1.94
N PHE A 93 -2.13 9.94 -1.20
CA PHE A 93 -1.16 9.27 -0.34
C PHE A 93 -0.07 8.57 -1.16
N LEU A 94 -0.44 7.83 -2.22
CA LEU A 94 0.51 7.17 -3.11
C LEU A 94 1.45 8.19 -3.77
N ASP A 95 0.92 9.29 -4.31
CA ASP A 95 1.71 10.35 -4.93
C ASP A 95 2.71 10.98 -3.95
N LYS A 96 2.31 11.18 -2.68
CA LYS A 96 3.21 11.64 -1.61
C LYS A 96 4.33 10.65 -1.32
N CYS A 97 4.05 9.35 -1.38
CA CYS A 97 5.07 8.32 -1.18
C CYS A 97 6.07 8.30 -2.34
N ILE A 98 5.58 8.48 -3.57
CA ILE A 98 6.41 8.61 -4.77
C ILE A 98 7.34 9.80 -4.65
N ALA A 99 6.79 10.98 -4.35
CA ALA A 99 7.57 12.20 -4.18
C ALA A 99 8.63 12.12 -3.07
N LYS A 100 8.41 11.28 -2.04
CA LYS A 100 9.33 11.11 -0.90
C LYS A 100 10.28 9.92 -1.03
N GLY A 101 10.19 9.15 -2.12
CA GLY A 101 11.04 7.97 -2.31
C GLY A 101 10.81 6.89 -1.25
N THR A 102 9.54 6.61 -0.93
CA THR A 102 9.13 5.57 0.04
C THR A 102 8.38 4.40 -0.60
N MET A 103 8.53 4.21 -1.91
CA MET A 103 7.82 3.17 -2.67
C MET A 103 8.29 1.75 -2.38
N GLN A 104 9.43 1.57 -1.70
CA GLN A 104 9.99 0.28 -1.29
C GLN A 104 9.35 -0.31 -0.03
N LEU A 105 8.40 0.40 0.59
CA LEU A 105 7.78 -0.02 1.84
C LEU A 105 6.59 -0.94 1.57
N SER A 106 6.52 -2.05 2.32
CA SER A 106 5.50 -3.08 2.11
C SER A 106 4.06 -2.57 2.24
N LEU A 107 3.79 -1.65 3.18
CA LEU A 107 2.46 -1.05 3.31
C LEU A 107 2.11 -0.15 2.11
N PHE A 108 3.10 0.49 1.47
CA PHE A 108 2.87 1.18 0.20
C PHE A 108 2.50 0.18 -0.90
N HIS A 109 3.16 -0.99 -0.98
CA HIS A 109 2.83 -2.01 -1.97
C HIS A 109 1.38 -2.51 -1.83
N THR A 110 0.92 -2.78 -0.60
CA THR A 110 -0.45 -3.24 -0.34
C THR A 110 -1.48 -2.18 -0.76
N LEU A 111 -1.25 -0.91 -0.40
CA LEU A 111 -2.13 0.20 -0.81
C LEU A 111 -2.12 0.43 -2.32
N LEU A 112 -0.94 0.33 -2.95
CA LEU A 112 -0.80 0.46 -4.40
C LEU A 112 -1.59 -0.64 -5.12
N ARG A 113 -1.45 -1.90 -4.70
CA ARG A 113 -2.21 -3.03 -5.24
C ARG A 113 -3.71 -2.77 -5.12
N HIS A 114 -4.18 -2.44 -3.92
CA HIS A 114 -5.60 -2.19 -3.66
C HIS A 114 -6.14 -1.06 -4.52
N TYR A 115 -5.40 0.04 -4.65
CA TYR A 115 -5.79 1.15 -5.52
C TYR A 115 -5.88 0.71 -6.98
N LEU A 116 -4.83 0.10 -7.54
CA LEU A 116 -4.77 -0.33 -8.94
C LEU A 116 -5.85 -1.37 -9.29
N THR A 117 -6.27 -2.21 -8.35
CA THR A 117 -7.38 -3.15 -8.58
C THR A 117 -8.74 -2.45 -8.72
N ASN A 118 -8.93 -1.29 -8.08
CA ASN A 118 -10.24 -0.67 -7.94
C ASN A 118 -10.45 0.61 -8.77
N VAL A 119 -9.43 1.12 -9.47
CA VAL A 119 -9.58 2.27 -10.38
C VAL A 119 -9.63 1.85 -11.84
N THR A 120 -10.28 2.62 -12.69
CA THR A 120 -10.29 2.40 -14.14
C THR A 120 -9.10 3.07 -14.82
N ASP A 121 -8.87 4.36 -14.54
CA ASP A 121 -7.70 5.09 -15.02
C ASP A 121 -6.47 4.80 -14.12
N ARG A 122 -5.50 4.09 -14.71
CA ARG A 122 -4.24 3.71 -14.06
C ARG A 122 -3.04 4.39 -14.69
N GLU A 123 -3.19 4.97 -15.89
CA GLU A 123 -2.06 5.31 -16.75
C GLU A 123 -1.15 6.37 -16.12
N SER A 124 -1.75 7.40 -15.52
CA SER A 124 -1.01 8.48 -14.85
C SER A 124 -0.17 7.99 -13.65
N LEU A 125 -0.70 7.02 -12.89
CA LEU A 125 0.03 6.44 -11.77
C LEU A 125 1.15 5.53 -12.26
N ILE A 126 0.87 4.71 -13.28
CA ILE A 126 1.87 3.83 -13.89
C ILE A 126 3.03 4.66 -14.47
N GLU A 127 2.73 5.77 -15.16
CA GLU A 127 3.74 6.69 -15.68
C GLU A 127 4.65 7.23 -14.58
N SER A 128 4.12 7.48 -13.38
CA SER A 128 4.87 7.95 -12.21
C SER A 128 5.72 6.87 -11.54
N LEU A 129 5.41 5.58 -11.79
CA LEU A 129 6.04 4.42 -11.13
C LEU A 129 6.93 3.58 -12.04
N LYS A 130 6.89 3.81 -13.35
CA LYS A 130 7.51 2.94 -14.37
C LYS A 130 8.99 2.62 -14.12
N ASP A 131 9.75 3.59 -13.60
CA ASP A 131 11.19 3.45 -13.33
C ASP A 131 11.50 2.91 -11.91
N HIS A 132 10.47 2.69 -11.10
CA HIS A 132 10.59 2.30 -9.69
C HIS A 132 10.07 0.88 -9.39
N THR A 133 9.59 0.17 -10.41
CA THR A 133 8.98 -1.16 -10.26
C THR A 133 9.90 -2.20 -9.60
N LEU A 134 11.22 -2.11 -9.77
CA LEU A 134 12.17 -2.95 -9.02
C LEU A 134 12.07 -2.78 -7.51
N GLN A 135 11.89 -1.54 -7.04
CA GLN A 135 11.76 -1.26 -5.60
C GLN A 135 10.43 -1.78 -5.05
N ILE A 136 9.42 -1.88 -5.92
CA ILE A 136 8.07 -2.33 -5.59
C ILE A 136 8.00 -3.86 -5.54
N CYS A 137 8.73 -4.58 -6.40
CA CYS A 137 8.72 -6.04 -6.48
C CYS A 137 9.34 -6.79 -5.28
N ALA A 138 9.62 -6.13 -4.16
CA ALA A 138 10.22 -6.75 -2.97
C ALA A 138 9.20 -7.49 -2.06
N THR A 139 7.90 -7.42 -2.38
CA THR A 139 6.86 -8.18 -1.65
C THR A 139 5.84 -8.76 -2.62
N LEU A 140 5.09 -9.77 -2.19
CA LEU A 140 4.00 -10.35 -2.98
C LEU A 140 3.00 -9.29 -3.48
N ASP A 141 2.56 -8.38 -2.61
CA ASP A 141 1.65 -7.30 -3.02
C ASP A 141 2.26 -6.39 -4.07
N GLY A 142 3.56 -6.11 -3.98
CA GLY A 142 4.26 -5.26 -4.93
C GLY A 142 4.50 -5.94 -6.28
N VAL A 143 4.76 -7.25 -6.27
CA VAL A 143 4.79 -8.07 -7.48
C VAL A 143 3.42 -8.05 -8.16
N ILE A 144 2.34 -8.31 -7.41
CA ILE A 144 0.97 -8.27 -7.96
C ILE A 144 0.64 -6.88 -8.51
N ALA A 145 0.96 -5.80 -7.78
CA ALA A 145 0.79 -4.44 -8.27
C ALA A 145 1.55 -4.21 -9.58
N THR A 146 2.79 -4.70 -9.67
CA THR A 146 3.61 -4.59 -10.88
C THR A 146 3.03 -5.38 -12.05
N CYS A 147 2.47 -6.56 -11.82
CA CYS A 147 1.73 -7.31 -12.84
C CYS A 147 0.52 -6.52 -13.35
N ILE A 148 -0.26 -5.91 -12.44
CA ILE A 148 -1.38 -5.03 -12.84
C ILE A 148 -0.86 -3.85 -13.67
N MET A 149 0.23 -3.20 -13.26
CA MET A 149 0.83 -2.11 -14.04
C MET A 149 1.27 -2.57 -15.44
N LEU A 150 1.82 -3.77 -15.60
CA LEU A 150 2.21 -4.34 -16.90
C LEU A 150 1.00 -4.65 -17.80
N ASP A 151 -0.07 -5.16 -17.20
CA ASP A 151 -1.29 -5.56 -17.91
C ASP A 151 -1.99 -4.33 -18.49
N TYR A 152 -2.16 -3.29 -17.68
CA TYR A 152 -2.87 -2.06 -18.04
C TYR A 152 -2.00 -0.94 -18.62
N SER A 153 -0.70 -1.17 -18.84
CA SER A 153 0.17 -0.16 -19.47
C SER A 153 0.08 -0.18 -20.98
N THR A 154 0.24 1.01 -21.58
CA THR A 154 0.48 1.15 -23.02
C THR A 154 1.78 0.43 -23.42
N PRO A 155 1.95 0.05 -24.71
CA PRO A 155 3.19 -0.59 -25.18
C PRO A 155 4.47 0.22 -24.86
N LYS A 156 4.37 1.56 -24.88
CA LYS A 156 5.46 2.48 -24.53
C LYS A 156 5.83 2.39 -23.04
N LEU A 157 4.83 2.41 -22.17
CA LEU A 157 5.00 2.27 -20.72
C LEU A 157 5.58 0.90 -20.35
N ARG A 158 5.00 -0.17 -20.89
CA ARG A 158 5.47 -1.55 -20.66
C ARG A 158 6.94 -1.73 -21.03
N LYS A 159 7.35 -1.19 -22.19
CA LYS A 159 8.75 -1.18 -22.62
C LYS A 159 9.67 -0.46 -21.63
N THR A 160 9.19 0.63 -21.04
CA THR A 160 9.97 1.41 -20.05
C THR A 160 10.12 0.63 -18.74
N ILE A 161 9.03 0.05 -18.24
CA ILE A 161 9.03 -0.82 -17.06
C ILE A 161 10.04 -1.96 -17.25
N ILE A 162 9.94 -2.72 -18.34
CA ILE A 162 10.83 -3.86 -18.61
C ILE A 162 12.30 -3.41 -18.74
N LYS A 163 12.55 -2.25 -19.36
CA LYS A 163 13.91 -1.69 -19.45
C LYS A 163 14.50 -1.36 -18.09
N SER A 164 13.68 -0.91 -17.13
CA SER A 164 14.15 -0.62 -15.77
C SER A 164 14.72 -1.86 -15.06
N TRP A 165 14.38 -3.06 -15.52
CA TRP A 165 14.83 -4.34 -14.96
C TRP A 165 16.12 -4.86 -15.55
N LYS A 166 16.68 -4.17 -16.55
CA LYS A 166 17.91 -4.61 -17.23
C LYS A 166 19.03 -4.82 -16.22
N GLY A 167 19.67 -5.99 -16.28
CA GLY A 167 20.73 -6.39 -15.35
C GLY A 167 20.24 -6.96 -14.02
N GLN A 168 18.94 -6.86 -13.70
CA GLN A 168 18.33 -7.39 -12.48
C GLN A 168 17.43 -8.61 -12.71
N VAL A 169 17.07 -8.91 -13.97
CA VAL A 169 16.14 -10.01 -14.33
C VAL A 169 16.52 -11.36 -13.72
N VAL A 170 17.82 -11.72 -13.72
CA VAL A 170 18.28 -12.99 -13.14
C VAL A 170 18.06 -13.03 -11.63
N ILE A 171 18.23 -11.91 -10.94
CA ILE A 171 17.97 -11.80 -9.50
C ILE A 171 16.46 -11.88 -9.25
N MET A 172 15.65 -11.18 -10.05
CA MET A 172 14.19 -11.23 -9.95
C MET A 172 13.60 -12.63 -10.20
N ALA A 173 14.23 -13.42 -11.06
CA ALA A 173 13.79 -14.78 -11.38
C ALA A 173 14.20 -15.82 -10.33
N LYS A 174 15.09 -15.45 -9.39
CA LYS A 174 15.47 -16.29 -8.27
C LYS A 174 14.62 -15.88 -7.08
N ASP A 175 13.63 -16.70 -6.74
CA ASP A 175 12.86 -16.48 -5.54
C ASP A 175 13.81 -16.54 -4.32
N SER A 176 13.71 -15.55 -3.45
CA SER A 176 14.46 -15.52 -2.20
C SER A 176 13.57 -16.11 -1.12
N ASP A 177 13.47 -17.44 -1.11
CA ASP A 177 13.02 -18.18 0.08
C ASP A 177 13.96 -17.92 1.26
#